data_AF-A0A7J9VQJ7-F1
#
_entry.id   AF-A0A7J9VQJ7-F1
#
_cell.length_a   1.000
_cell.length_b   1.000
_cell.length_c   1.000
_cell.angle_alpha   90.00
_cell.angle_beta   90.00
_cell.angle_gamma   90.00
#
_symmetry.space_group_name_H-M   'P 1'
#
loop_
_entity.id
_entity.type
_entity.pdbx_description
1 polymer ?
#
loop_
_entity_poly.entity_id
_entity_poly.type
_entity_poly.pdbx_seq_one_letter_code
_entity_poly.pdbx_strand_id
1 'polypeptide(L)'
;MAPEPAASPTTPPAPKVVVPNRAYWLFRGPLADTGTWDTAHGLPGQVRLDAAEPAFTWPADHAWCVARDVDPHWAGIGGHTLLMNQLIADPRIDVVPADPTKDQPFYQ
;
A
#
# COMPACT_ATOMS: atom_id res chain seq x y z
N MET A 1 -11.40 -21.19 -37.43
CA MET A 1 -10.72 -19.91 -37.14
C MET A 1 -10.19 -20.03 -35.73
N ALA A 2 -8.87 -20.20 -35.56
CA ALA A 2 -8.26 -20.29 -34.23
C ALA A 2 -8.25 -18.90 -33.57
N PRO A 3 -8.40 -18.79 -32.24
CA PRO A 3 -8.32 -17.49 -31.57
C PRO A 3 -6.91 -16.92 -31.72
N GLU A 4 -6.83 -15.64 -32.03
CA GLU A 4 -5.59 -14.88 -32.12
C GLU A 4 -4.88 -14.88 -30.74
N PRO A 5 -3.56 -15.09 -30.68
CA PRO A 5 -2.85 -15.09 -29.41
C PRO A 5 -3.02 -13.73 -28.73
N ALA A 6 -3.50 -13.75 -27.49
CA ALA A 6 -3.61 -12.56 -26.67
C ALA A 6 -2.26 -11.85 -26.61
N ALA A 7 -2.24 -10.57 -26.96
CA ALA A 7 -1.04 -9.74 -26.87
C ALA A 7 -0.40 -9.88 -25.48
N SER A 8 0.89 -10.20 -25.44
CA SER A 8 1.63 -10.31 -24.19
C SER A 8 1.46 -9.03 -23.37
N PRO A 9 1.17 -9.12 -22.06
CA PRO A 9 1.02 -7.93 -21.23
C PRO A 9 2.33 -7.14 -21.31
N THR A 10 2.23 -5.89 -21.79
CA THR A 10 3.39 -5.02 -21.93
C THR A 10 3.85 -4.61 -20.54
N THR A 11 5.09 -4.92 -20.19
CA THR A 11 5.69 -4.50 -18.93
C THR A 11 5.65 -2.98 -18.82
N PRO A 12 5.09 -2.39 -17.74
CA PRO A 12 5.10 -0.95 -17.57
C PRO A 12 6.55 -0.42 -17.50
N PRO A 13 6.83 0.78 -18.04
CA PRO A 13 8.18 1.37 -18.06
C PRO A 13 8.60 1.93 -16.69
N ALA A 14 8.17 1.29 -15.60
CA ALA A 14 8.41 1.70 -14.23
C ALA A 14 9.43 0.76 -13.55
N PRO A 15 10.22 1.22 -12.56
CA PRO A 15 11.02 0.32 -11.75
C PRO A 15 10.15 -0.70 -11.02
N LYS A 16 10.57 -1.97 -11.04
CA LYS A 16 9.93 -3.05 -10.27
C LYS A 16 10.70 -3.29 -8.97
N VAL A 17 10.01 -3.20 -7.83
CA VAL A 17 10.54 -3.54 -6.51
C VAL A 17 10.05 -4.95 -6.17
N VAL A 18 10.97 -5.86 -5.85
CA VAL A 18 10.65 -7.23 -5.46
C VAL A 18 11.04 -7.44 -4.00
N VAL A 19 10.11 -7.92 -3.20
CA VAL A 19 10.30 -8.33 -1.80
C VAL A 19 9.91 -9.80 -1.66
N PRO A 20 10.24 -10.49 -0.55
CA PRO A 20 9.75 -11.85 -0.34
C PRO A 20 8.23 -11.93 -0.55
N ASN A 21 7.79 -12.85 -1.39
CA ASN A 21 6.38 -13.14 -1.71
C ASN A 21 5.60 -12.03 -2.46
N ARG A 22 6.17 -10.86 -2.74
CA ARG A 22 5.44 -9.75 -3.40
C ARG A 22 6.31 -8.95 -4.38
N ALA A 23 5.69 -8.34 -5.37
CA ALA A 23 6.36 -7.42 -6.28
C ALA A 23 5.48 -6.21 -6.59
N TYR A 24 6.09 -5.02 -6.57
CA TYR A 24 5.41 -3.73 -6.74
C TYR A 24 6.03 -2.95 -7.90
N TRP A 25 5.22 -2.13 -8.55
CA TRP A 25 5.70 -1.12 -9.49
C TRP A 25 5.83 0.22 -8.78
N LEU A 26 6.93 0.93 -9.00
CA LEU A 26 7.19 2.23 -8.38
C LEU A 26 6.80 3.35 -9.33
N PHE A 27 5.86 4.20 -8.89
CA PHE A 27 5.44 5.40 -9.59
C PHE A 27 5.85 6.65 -8.80
N ARG A 28 5.89 7.80 -9.49
CA ARG A 28 6.10 9.11 -8.88
C ARG A 28 5.17 10.12 -9.52
N GLY A 29 4.56 10.96 -8.70
CA GLY A 29 3.67 12.03 -9.16
C GLY A 29 3.13 12.86 -8.00
N PRO A 30 2.41 13.95 -8.30
CA PRO A 30 1.66 14.72 -7.31
C PRO A 30 0.70 13.85 -6.50
N LEU A 31 0.55 14.11 -5.20
CA LEU A 31 -0.43 13.44 -4.35
C LEU A 31 -1.87 13.66 -4.86
N ALA A 32 -2.15 14.82 -5.44
CA ALA A 32 -3.45 15.16 -6.03
C ALA A 32 -3.85 14.23 -7.19
N ASP A 33 -2.89 13.56 -7.82
CA ASP A 33 -3.14 12.63 -8.92
C ASP A 33 -3.40 11.20 -8.41
N THR A 34 -3.33 10.97 -7.09
CA THR A 34 -3.62 9.68 -6.48
C THR A 34 -5.08 9.30 -6.72
N GLY A 35 -5.33 8.11 -7.25
CA GLY A 35 -6.67 7.65 -7.64
C GLY A 35 -7.09 8.01 -9.07
N THR A 36 -6.39 8.96 -9.72
CA THR A 36 -6.51 9.19 -11.18
C THR A 36 -5.39 8.50 -11.97
N TRP A 37 -4.50 7.79 -11.28
CA TRP A 37 -3.53 6.87 -11.89
C TRP A 37 -4.29 5.69 -12.48
N ASP A 38 -4.87 5.92 -13.65
CA ASP A 38 -5.57 4.97 -14.52
C ASP A 38 -4.58 3.92 -15.08
N THR A 39 -3.81 3.29 -14.19
CA THR A 39 -2.75 2.34 -14.50
C THR A 39 -3.29 0.95 -14.81
N ALA A 40 -4.59 0.81 -15.01
CA ALA A 40 -5.16 -0.41 -15.56
C ALA A 40 -6.43 -0.11 -16.37
N HIS A 41 -6.25 0.25 -17.64
CA HIS A 41 -6.89 -0.62 -18.64
C HIS A 41 -6.46 -2.03 -18.27
N GLY A 42 -7.35 -2.77 -17.58
CA GLY A 42 -7.05 -4.06 -16.98
C GLY A 42 -6.20 -4.88 -17.93
N LEU A 43 -5.03 -5.32 -17.46
CA LEU A 43 -4.25 -6.32 -18.20
C LEU A 43 -5.22 -7.42 -18.62
N PRO A 44 -5.17 -7.94 -19.87
CA PRO A 44 -6.11 -8.95 -20.32
C PRO A 44 -6.18 -10.11 -19.33
N GLY A 45 -7.35 -10.30 -18.70
CA GLY A 45 -7.56 -11.33 -17.68
C GLY A 45 -7.46 -10.89 -16.22
N GLN A 46 -7.15 -9.62 -15.92
CA GLN A 46 -7.26 -9.07 -14.57
C GLN A 46 -8.62 -8.41 -14.35
N VAL A 47 -9.34 -8.89 -13.34
CA VAL A 47 -10.57 -8.25 -12.84
C VAL A 47 -10.22 -6.82 -12.44
N ARG A 48 -11.05 -5.87 -12.85
CA ARG A 48 -10.97 -4.48 -12.41
C ARG A 48 -11.09 -4.45 -10.89
N LEU A 49 -9.96 -4.38 -10.19
CA LEU A 49 -9.94 -3.97 -8.80
C LEU A 49 -10.29 -2.48 -8.85
N ASP A 50 -11.50 -2.18 -8.40
CA ASP A 50 -12.19 -0.92 -8.43
C ASP A 50 -11.47 0.25 -7.73
N ALA A 51 -10.29 0.03 -7.15
CA ALA A 51 -9.32 1.06 -6.79
C ALA A 51 -7.92 0.45 -6.61
N ALA A 52 -7.04 0.61 -7.59
CA ALA A 52 -5.61 0.28 -7.44
C ALA A 52 -4.91 1.34 -6.56
N GLU A 53 -5.35 1.51 -5.31
CA GLU A 53 -4.61 2.39 -4.40
C GLU A 53 -3.20 1.81 -4.14
N PRO A 54 -2.18 2.66 -3.97
CA PRO A 54 -0.81 2.19 -3.75
C PRO A 54 -0.70 1.34 -2.47
N ALA A 55 0.09 0.25 -2.53
CA ALA A 55 0.44 -0.54 -1.34
C ALA A 55 1.41 0.24 -0.41
N PHE A 56 2.23 1.13 -0.98
CA PHE A 56 3.10 2.02 -0.22
C PHE A 56 3.04 3.42 -0.81
N THR A 57 2.86 4.43 0.03
CA THR A 57 2.87 5.85 -0.36
C THR A 57 3.73 6.65 0.60
N TRP A 58 4.60 7.49 0.07
CA TRP A 58 5.41 8.40 0.85
C TRP A 58 5.71 9.69 0.06
N PRO A 59 5.89 10.83 0.74
CA PRO A 59 6.28 12.10 0.11
C PRO A 59 7.75 12.08 -0.30
N ALA A 60 8.18 12.99 -1.16
CA ALA A 60 9.56 13.06 -1.66
C ALA A 60 10.62 13.27 -0.57
N ASP A 61 10.26 13.85 0.58
CA ASP A 61 11.13 14.04 1.75
C ASP A 61 11.14 12.84 2.71
N HIS A 62 10.37 11.80 2.41
CA HIS A 62 10.24 10.57 3.21
C HIS A 62 9.78 10.82 4.66
N ALA A 63 9.08 11.94 4.92
CA ALA A 63 8.68 12.32 6.27
C ALA A 63 7.64 11.37 6.90
N TRP A 64 6.90 10.61 6.09
CA TRP A 64 5.94 9.59 6.52
C TRP A 64 5.80 8.50 5.46
N CYS A 65 5.22 7.36 5.83
CA CYS A 65 4.87 6.31 4.89
C CYS A 65 3.53 5.70 5.30
N VAL A 66 2.64 5.53 4.32
CA VAL A 66 1.41 4.74 4.48
C VAL A 66 1.61 3.41 3.77
N ALA A 67 1.50 2.32 4.52
CA ALA A 67 1.50 0.97 4.00
C ALA A 67 0.07 0.40 4.04
N ARG A 68 -0.43 0.00 2.88
CA ARG A 68 -1.73 -0.61 2.62
C ARG A 68 -1.49 -2.01 2.07
N ASP A 69 -2.41 -2.96 2.24
CA ASP A 69 -2.18 -4.41 2.02
C ASP A 69 -1.33 -5.05 3.14
N VAL A 70 -1.53 -4.54 4.36
CA VAL A 70 -1.26 -5.27 5.59
C VAL A 70 -2.59 -5.86 6.04
N ASP A 71 -2.61 -7.14 6.37
CA ASP A 71 -3.84 -7.86 6.74
C ASP A 71 -4.48 -7.49 8.11
N PRO A 72 -3.94 -6.66 9.03
CA PRO A 72 -4.58 -6.53 10.34
C PRO A 72 -5.84 -5.65 10.32
N HIS A 73 -6.76 -5.96 11.23
CA HIS A 73 -7.90 -5.12 11.59
C HIS A 73 -7.52 -3.76 12.23
N TRP A 74 -6.22 -3.52 12.46
CA TRP A 74 -5.69 -2.32 13.11
C TRP A 74 -4.77 -1.55 12.18
N ALA A 75 -4.75 -0.22 12.32
CA ALA A 75 -3.74 0.63 11.72
C ALA A 75 -2.54 0.77 12.68
N GLY A 76 -1.33 0.49 12.19
CA GLY A 76 -0.10 0.79 12.90
C GLY A 76 0.36 2.22 12.64
N ILE A 77 0.72 2.96 13.69
CA ILE A 77 1.28 4.32 13.56
C ILE A 77 2.65 4.34 14.24
N GLY A 78 3.69 4.66 13.45
CA GLY A 78 5.04 4.90 13.96
C GLY A 78 5.33 6.39 14.07
N GLY A 79 5.98 6.83 15.15
CA GLY A 79 6.33 8.23 15.34
C GLY A 79 7.04 8.49 16.66
N HIS A 80 7.33 9.77 16.95
CA HIS A 80 8.02 10.15 18.18
C HIS A 80 7.13 10.00 19.42
N THR A 81 7.74 9.86 20.60
CA THR A 81 7.05 9.61 21.87
C THR A 81 5.92 10.60 22.18
N LEU A 82 6.11 11.90 21.90
CA LEU A 82 5.07 12.90 22.14
C LEU A 82 3.79 12.65 21.30
N LEU A 83 3.92 12.26 20.03
CA LEU A 83 2.78 11.92 19.17
C LEU A 83 2.07 10.68 19.71
N MET A 84 2.84 9.66 20.08
CA MET A 84 2.28 8.42 20.64
C MET A 84 1.50 8.70 21.93
N ASN A 85 2.03 9.53 22.83
CA ASN A 85 1.35 9.92 24.06
C ASN A 85 0.04 10.68 23.78
N GLN A 86 0.00 11.54 22.76
CA GLN A 86 -1.22 12.25 22.36
C GLN A 86 -2.27 11.29 21.79
N LEU A 87 -1.87 10.34 20.95
CA LEU A 87 -2.78 9.35 20.36
C LEU A 87 -3.37 8.41 21.43
N ILE A 88 -2.55 7.92 22.35
CA ILE A 88 -2.98 7.06 23.46
C ILE A 88 -3.95 7.79 24.39
N ALA A 89 -3.78 9.11 24.57
CA ALA A 89 -4.64 9.90 25.43
C ALA A 89 -5.94 10.40 24.76
N ASP A 90 -6.11 10.21 23.45
CA ASP A 90 -7.29 10.68 22.73
C ASP A 90 -8.48 9.73 22.92
N PRO A 91 -9.55 10.12 23.63
CA PRO A 91 -10.66 9.22 23.96
C PRO A 91 -11.55 8.87 22.75
N ARG A 92 -11.32 9.47 21.57
CA ARG A 92 -12.12 9.21 20.36
C ARG A 92 -11.63 8.00 19.57
N ILE A 93 -10.43 7.49 19.88
CA ILE A 93 -9.79 6.38 19.20
C ILE A 93 -9.27 5.38 20.22
N ASP A 94 -9.35 4.08 19.91
CA ASP A 94 -8.71 3.06 20.72
C ASP A 94 -7.29 2.84 20.20
N VAL A 95 -6.30 3.13 21.04
CA VAL A 95 -4.89 3.08 20.69
C VAL A 95 -4.14 2.32 21.76
N VAL A 96 -3.49 1.22 21.34
CA VAL A 96 -2.64 0.41 22.21
C VAL A 96 -1.18 0.51 21.77
N PRO A 97 -0.22 0.57 22.71
CA PRO A 97 1.20 0.50 22.37
C PRO A 97 1.55 -0.83 21.70
N ALA A 98 2.26 -0.76 20.57
CA ALA A 98 2.86 -1.92 19.93
C ALA A 98 4.32 -2.07 20.37
N ASP A 99 4.66 -3.22 20.97
CA ASP A 99 6.03 -3.58 21.31
C ASP A 99 6.59 -4.46 20.19
N PRO A 100 7.57 -4.00 19.39
CA PRO A 100 8.07 -4.74 18.24
C PRO A 100 8.85 -6.02 18.63
N THR A 101 9.16 -6.21 19.91
CA THR A 101 9.83 -7.42 20.41
C THR A 101 8.86 -8.53 20.81
N LYS A 102 7.55 -8.25 20.79
CA LYS A 102 6.50 -9.19 21.13
C LYS A 102 5.73 -9.61 19.89
N ASP A 103 5.06 -10.76 20.01
CA ASP A 103 4.12 -11.22 18.99
C ASP A 103 3.04 -10.15 18.78
N GLN A 104 2.94 -9.71 17.54
CA GLN A 104 1.88 -8.79 17.13
C GLN A 104 0.57 -9.57 17.00
N PRO A 105 -0.58 -8.98 17.36
CA PRO A 105 -1.86 -9.61 17.14
C PRO A 105 -2.04 -9.98 15.66
N PHE A 106 -2.43 -11.23 15.41
CA PHE A 106 -2.70 -11.77 14.08
C PHE A 106 -4.04 -12.52 14.10
N TYR A 107 -4.65 -12.74 12.94
CA TYR A 107 -5.87 -13.54 12.84
C TYR A 107 -5.61 -14.99 13.27
N GLN A 108 -6.41 -15.49 14.19
CA GLN A 108 -6.54 -16.93 14.46
C GLN A 108 -7.63 -17.54 13.58
#